data_AF-A0A7X8V7V4-F1
#
_entry.id   AF-A0A7X8V7V4-F1
#
_cell.length_a   1.000
_cell.length_b   1.000
_cell.length_c   1.000
_cell.angle_alpha   90.00
_cell.angle_beta   90.00
_cell.angle_gamma   90.00
#
_symmetry.space_group_name_H-M   'P 1'
#
loop_
_entity.id
_entity.type
_entity.pdbx_description
1 polymer ?
#
loop_
_entity_poly.entity_id
_entity_poly.type
_entity_poly.pdbx_seq_one_letter_code
_entity_poly.pdbx_strand_id
1 'polypeptide(L)'
;FYQISIDTFRSEIVRRAYALIGPFIVNDISAGEDDDAMLETVAELGLPYIAMHKRGNPRSMDTFIDYPQGVVAAVLEYFDEFSRKAASMGIKDWIVDPGFGFAKTSEQNWELLGEMKQFKRFGRPLLIGVADKRFTKDPLYNKGDLGLAEKLAWDDADILRIH
;
A
#
# COMPACT_ATOMS: atom_id res chain seq x y z
N PHE A 1 10.21 2.57 17.88
CA PHE A 1 11.21 2.92 16.86
C PHE A 1 11.48 1.68 16.01
N TYR A 2 10.74 1.48 14.92
CA TYR A 2 11.14 0.51 13.91
C TYR A 2 11.80 1.29 12.78
N GLN A 3 13.12 1.13 12.63
CA GLN A 3 13.94 1.89 11.67
C GLN A 3 14.16 1.13 10.35
N ILE A 4 13.65 -0.10 10.25
CA ILE A 4 13.83 -0.98 9.09
C ILE A 4 12.46 -1.46 8.65
N SER A 5 12.21 -1.37 7.34
CA SER A 5 11.12 -2.02 6.64
C SER A 5 11.70 -2.99 5.61
N ILE A 6 11.16 -4.20 5.50
CA ILE A 6 11.61 -5.22 4.55
C ILE A 6 10.51 -5.43 3.51
N ASP A 7 10.82 -5.11 2.25
CA ASP A 7 9.93 -5.27 1.10
C ASP A 7 9.93 -6.74 0.64
N THR A 8 8.90 -7.49 1.04
CA THR A 8 8.76 -8.91 0.70
C THR A 8 7.31 -9.36 0.80
N PHE A 9 6.91 -10.24 -0.12
CA PHE A 9 5.65 -10.98 -0.09
C PHE A 9 5.83 -12.44 0.37
N ARG A 10 6.99 -12.80 0.95
CA ARG A 10 7.31 -14.18 1.37
C ARG A 10 7.47 -14.28 2.88
N SER A 11 6.60 -15.03 3.54
CA SER A 11 6.62 -15.33 4.97
C SER A 11 7.94 -15.97 5.43
N GLU A 12 8.55 -16.82 4.60
CA GLU A 12 9.85 -17.43 4.86
C GLU A 12 10.96 -16.37 5.04
N ILE A 13 10.95 -15.32 4.22
CA ILE A 13 11.91 -14.21 4.32
C ILE A 13 11.66 -13.44 5.62
N VAL A 14 10.39 -13.22 5.99
CA VAL A 14 10.02 -12.56 7.25
C VAL A 14 10.57 -13.31 8.46
N ARG A 15 10.36 -14.63 8.54
CA ARG A 15 10.86 -15.45 9.66
C ARG A 15 12.39 -15.43 9.74
N ARG A 16 13.07 -15.55 8.61
CA ARG A 16 14.54 -15.53 8.55
C ARG A 16 15.11 -14.17 8.96
N ALA A 17 14.53 -13.08 8.45
CA ALA A 17 14.94 -11.74 8.82
C ALA A 17 14.72 -11.48 10.31
N TYR A 18 13.57 -11.87 10.85
CA TYR A 18 13.26 -11.69 12.27
C TYR A 18 14.28 -12.39 13.18
N ALA A 19 14.67 -13.62 12.83
CA ALA A 19 15.69 -14.35 13.57
C ALA A 19 17.07 -13.66 13.58
N LEU A 20 17.37 -12.84 12.56
CA LEU A 20 18.66 -12.16 12.41
C LEU A 20 18.69 -10.77 13.03
N ILE A 21 17.65 -9.97 12.83
CA ILE A 21 17.63 -8.54 13.19
C ILE A 21 16.55 -8.17 14.20
N GLY A 22 15.71 -9.11 14.60
CA GLY A 22 14.58 -8.87 15.50
C GLY A 22 13.43 -8.13 14.79
N PRO A 23 12.69 -7.25 15.50
CA PRO A 23 11.51 -6.57 14.95
C PRO A 23 11.80 -5.56 13.83
N PHE A 24 10.97 -5.57 12.78
CA PHE A 24 10.98 -4.64 11.65
C PHE A 24 9.56 -4.50 11.07
N ILE A 25 9.35 -3.57 10.12
CA ILE A 25 8.08 -3.45 9.40
C ILE A 25 8.09 -4.37 8.18
N VAL A 26 7.10 -5.25 8.07
CA VAL A 26 6.91 -6.04 6.85
C VAL A 26 6.20 -5.15 5.83
N ASN A 27 6.84 -4.89 4.68
CA ASN A 27 6.21 -4.23 3.56
C ASN A 27 5.83 -5.26 2.50
N ASP A 28 4.56 -5.64 2.47
CA ASP A 28 4.04 -6.64 1.56
C ASP A 28 3.08 -6.00 0.56
N ILE A 29 3.56 -5.86 -0.68
CA ILE A 29 2.79 -5.31 -1.78
C ILE A 29 1.54 -6.14 -2.14
N SER A 30 1.41 -7.35 -1.60
CA SER A 30 0.29 -8.25 -1.82
C SER A 30 -0.72 -8.31 -0.68
N ALA A 31 -0.45 -7.67 0.46
CA ALA A 31 -1.28 -7.77 1.65
C ALA A 31 -1.62 -9.23 2.06
N GLY A 32 -0.69 -10.16 1.83
CA GLY A 32 -0.82 -11.58 2.14
C GLY A 32 -1.66 -12.37 1.15
N GLU A 33 -1.84 -11.86 -0.07
CA GLU A 33 -2.51 -12.58 -1.18
C GLU A 33 -1.56 -13.48 -1.95
N ASP A 34 -0.26 -13.17 -1.97
CA ASP A 34 0.74 -13.96 -2.72
C ASP A 34 1.41 -15.04 -1.84
N ASP A 35 1.13 -15.08 -0.54
CA ASP A 35 1.59 -16.08 0.43
C ASP A 35 0.58 -16.22 1.59
N ASP A 36 -0.13 -17.35 1.63
CA ASP A 36 -1.17 -17.65 2.63
C ASP A 36 -0.64 -17.63 4.07
N ALA A 37 0.65 -17.90 4.29
CA ALA A 37 1.26 -17.94 5.61
C ALA A 37 1.75 -16.55 6.08
N MET A 38 1.66 -15.51 5.25
CA MET A 38 2.21 -14.19 5.55
C MET A 38 1.57 -13.57 6.80
N LEU A 39 0.25 -13.45 6.81
CA LEU A 39 -0.44 -12.74 7.89
C LEU A 39 -0.36 -13.50 9.22
N GLU A 40 -0.43 -14.83 9.19
CA GLU A 40 -0.19 -15.66 10.38
C GLU A 40 1.23 -15.44 10.92
N THR A 41 2.24 -15.46 10.04
CA THR A 41 3.63 -15.21 10.42
C THR A 41 3.81 -13.82 11.06
N VAL A 42 3.20 -12.79 10.49
CA VAL A 42 3.23 -11.42 11.02
C VAL A 42 2.57 -11.34 12.40
N ALA A 43 1.42 -11.99 12.55
CA ALA A 43 0.68 -12.04 13.82
C ALA A 43 1.46 -12.76 14.92
N GLU A 44 2.02 -13.93 14.61
CA GLU A 44 2.85 -14.72 15.53
C GLU A 44 4.07 -13.94 16.04
N LEU A 45 4.73 -13.20 15.13
CA LEU A 45 5.94 -12.44 15.44
C LEU A 45 5.65 -11.04 16.03
N GLY A 46 4.38 -10.62 16.05
CA GLY A 46 3.95 -9.31 16.51
C GLY A 46 4.55 -8.16 15.70
N LEU A 47 4.73 -8.35 14.39
CA LEU A 47 5.36 -7.36 13.52
C LEU A 47 4.36 -6.35 12.97
N PRO A 48 4.75 -5.06 12.83
CA PRO A 48 3.97 -4.11 12.06
C PRO A 48 3.97 -4.45 10.56
N TYR A 49 2.87 -4.13 9.88
CA TYR A 49 2.61 -4.59 8.51
C TYR A 49 2.10 -3.47 7.60
N ILE A 50 2.72 -3.27 6.44
CA ILE A 50 2.19 -2.39 5.39
C ILE A 50 1.40 -3.25 4.42
N ALA A 51 0.10 -2.96 4.31
CA ALA A 51 -0.80 -3.59 3.37
C ALA A 51 -1.03 -2.67 2.18
N MET A 52 -0.64 -3.13 1.00
CA MET A 52 -0.81 -2.36 -0.23
C MET A 52 -1.99 -2.90 -1.06
N HIS A 53 -2.85 -2.00 -1.54
CA HIS A 53 -3.82 -2.38 -2.56
C HIS A 53 -3.10 -2.59 -3.91
N LYS A 54 -3.16 -3.82 -4.42
CA LYS A 54 -2.78 -4.16 -5.81
C LYS A 54 -3.91 -4.91 -6.50
N ARG A 55 -3.86 -4.97 -7.84
CA ARG A 55 -4.65 -5.93 -8.63
C ARG A 55 -3.75 -6.63 -9.64
N GLY A 56 -3.88 -7.95 -9.74
CA GLY A 56 -3.01 -8.76 -10.56
C GLY A 56 -1.56 -8.78 -10.07
N ASN A 57 -0.64 -9.05 -10.99
CA ASN A 57 0.81 -9.04 -10.75
C ASN A 57 1.49 -8.13 -11.78
N PRO A 58 2.82 -7.88 -11.70
CA PRO A 58 3.51 -6.99 -12.62
C PRO A 58 3.33 -7.30 -14.12
N ARG A 59 2.94 -8.53 -14.48
CA ARG A 59 2.69 -8.93 -15.88
C ARG A 59 1.23 -8.74 -16.31
N SER A 60 0.29 -8.67 -15.38
CA SER A 60 -1.16 -8.63 -15.67
C SER A 60 -1.86 -7.39 -15.12
N MET A 61 -1.22 -6.60 -14.27
CA MET A 61 -1.83 -5.47 -13.59
C MET A 61 -2.46 -4.44 -14.53
N ASP A 62 -1.88 -4.24 -15.71
CA ASP A 62 -2.39 -3.29 -16.71
C ASP A 62 -3.72 -3.75 -17.34
N THR A 63 -4.12 -5.02 -17.18
CA THR A 63 -5.44 -5.53 -17.61
C THR A 63 -6.50 -5.44 -16.51
N PHE A 64 -6.14 -4.99 -15.31
CA PHE A 64 -7.05 -4.86 -14.15
C PHE A 64 -7.27 -3.41 -13.74
N ILE A 65 -7.20 -2.49 -14.70
CA ILE A 65 -7.38 -1.04 -14.50
C ILE A 65 -8.85 -0.60 -14.43
N ASP A 66 -9.80 -1.48 -14.74
CA ASP A 66 -11.21 -1.13 -14.71
C ASP A 66 -11.77 -1.19 -13.29
N TYR A 67 -12.21 -0.04 -12.77
CA TYR A 67 -12.92 0.10 -11.50
C TYR A 67 -14.35 0.62 -11.75
N PRO A 68 -15.33 -0.28 -11.97
CA PRO A 68 -16.70 0.11 -12.35
C PRO A 68 -17.39 1.04 -11.33
N GLN A 69 -17.07 0.90 -10.05
CA GLN A 69 -17.59 1.70 -8.95
C GLN A 69 -16.73 2.94 -8.61
N GLY A 70 -15.67 3.19 -9.38
CA GLY A 70 -14.65 4.21 -9.08
C GLY A 70 -13.47 3.65 -8.28
N VAL A 71 -12.27 4.18 -8.54
CA VAL A 71 -11.03 3.67 -7.93
C VAL A 71 -10.99 3.93 -6.43
N VAL A 72 -11.45 5.09 -5.96
CA VAL A 72 -11.45 5.44 -4.53
C VAL A 72 -12.35 4.49 -3.75
N ALA A 73 -13.58 4.28 -4.21
CA ALA A 73 -14.54 3.39 -3.56
C ALA A 73 -14.01 1.95 -3.49
N ALA A 74 -13.44 1.44 -4.59
CA ALA A 74 -12.88 0.09 -4.64
C ALA A 74 -11.70 -0.10 -3.69
N VAL A 75 -10.79 0.88 -3.62
CA VAL A 75 -9.63 0.79 -2.70
C VAL A 75 -10.08 0.92 -1.24
N LEU A 76 -11.11 1.72 -0.93
CA LEU A 76 -11.69 1.78 0.43
C LEU A 76 -12.34 0.45 0.83
N GLU A 77 -13.11 -0.16 -0.08
CA GLU A 77 -13.75 -1.47 0.15
C GLU A 77 -12.71 -2.56 0.41
N TYR A 78 -11.62 -2.56 -0.35
CA TYR A 78 -10.48 -3.45 -0.14
C TYR A 78 -9.90 -3.34 1.28
N PHE A 79 -9.70 -2.11 1.78
CA PHE A 79 -9.16 -1.91 3.12
C PHE A 79 -10.19 -2.17 4.23
N ASP A 80 -11.48 -2.03 3.97
CA ASP A 80 -12.53 -2.51 4.89
C ASP A 80 -12.44 -4.04 5.06
N GLU A 81 -12.21 -4.79 3.97
CA GLU A 81 -11.99 -6.24 4.00
C GLU A 81 -10.67 -6.61 4.70
N PHE A 82 -9.57 -5.96 4.33
CA PHE A 82 -8.28 -6.18 4.96
C PHE A 82 -8.33 -5.90 6.47
N SER A 83 -8.99 -4.81 6.89
CA SER A 83 -9.17 -4.47 8.30
C SER A 83 -9.84 -5.59 9.09
N ARG A 84 -10.88 -6.23 8.53
CA ARG A 84 -11.55 -7.39 9.13
C ARG A 84 -10.61 -8.60 9.20
N LYS A 85 -9.85 -8.88 8.13
CA LYS A 85 -8.88 -9.99 8.07
C LYS A 85 -7.78 -9.80 9.13
N ALA A 86 -7.15 -8.63 9.16
CA ALA A 86 -6.12 -8.25 10.13
C ALA A 86 -6.63 -8.37 11.57
N ALA A 87 -7.84 -7.85 11.86
CA ALA A 87 -8.44 -7.95 13.19
C ALA A 87 -8.68 -9.41 13.61
N SER A 88 -9.16 -10.27 12.69
CA SER A 88 -9.39 -11.69 12.98
C SER A 88 -8.12 -12.47 13.31
N MET A 89 -6.97 -12.00 12.83
CA MET A 89 -5.65 -12.58 13.09
C MET A 89 -4.90 -11.89 14.24
N GLY A 90 -5.49 -10.86 14.87
CA GLY A 90 -4.86 -10.10 15.94
C GLY A 90 -3.77 -9.11 15.47
N ILE A 91 -3.68 -8.83 14.17
CA ILE A 91 -2.75 -7.83 13.61
C ILE A 91 -3.31 -6.43 13.87
N LYS A 92 -2.76 -5.77 14.88
CA LYS A 92 -3.20 -4.43 15.30
C LYS A 92 -2.43 -3.31 14.63
N ASP A 93 -1.14 -3.51 14.37
CA ASP A 93 -0.26 -2.45 13.87
C ASP A 93 -0.06 -2.61 12.36
N TRP A 94 -1.01 -2.07 11.59
CA TRP A 94 -0.90 -2.07 10.14
C TRP A 94 -1.05 -0.68 9.53
N ILE A 95 -0.46 -0.51 8.35
CA ILE A 95 -0.31 0.73 7.60
C ILE A 95 -0.98 0.55 6.24
N VAL A 96 -1.70 1.57 5.80
CA VAL A 96 -2.41 1.60 4.51
C VAL A 96 -1.46 2.09 3.43
N ASP A 97 -1.33 1.36 2.32
CA ASP A 97 -0.71 1.85 1.08
C ASP A 97 -1.72 1.71 -0.09
N PRO A 98 -2.25 2.81 -0.66
CA PRO A 98 -3.23 2.73 -1.75
C PRO A 98 -2.69 2.13 -3.07
N GLY A 99 -1.38 1.89 -3.17
CA GLY A 99 -0.74 1.25 -4.30
C GLY A 99 -0.73 2.12 -5.55
N PHE A 100 -0.12 3.31 -5.46
CA PHE A 100 0.04 4.20 -6.61
C PHE A 100 0.89 3.56 -7.72
N GLY A 101 0.36 3.63 -8.94
CA GLY A 101 0.92 2.98 -10.12
C GLY A 101 0.61 1.49 -10.23
N PHE A 102 -0.18 0.91 -9.31
CA PHE A 102 -0.56 -0.50 -9.35
C PHE A 102 -1.98 -0.72 -9.87
N ALA A 103 -2.10 -1.18 -11.11
CA ALA A 103 -3.35 -1.46 -11.82
C ALA A 103 -4.31 -0.25 -11.79
N LYS A 104 -3.77 0.93 -12.08
CA LYS A 104 -4.52 2.21 -12.13
C LYS A 104 -4.02 3.05 -13.29
N THR A 105 -4.92 3.68 -14.03
CA THR A 105 -4.59 4.68 -15.06
C THR A 105 -4.02 5.95 -14.42
N SER A 106 -3.43 6.84 -15.22
CA SER A 106 -2.94 8.13 -14.70
C SER A 106 -4.05 8.92 -14.02
N GLU A 107 -5.22 9.02 -14.65
CA GLU A 107 -6.42 9.68 -14.11
C GLU A 107 -6.85 9.08 -12.76
N GLN A 108 -6.93 7.75 -12.67
CA GLN A 108 -7.29 7.06 -11.43
C GLN A 108 -6.28 7.27 -10.31
N ASN A 109 -4.98 7.36 -10.62
CA ASN A 109 -3.98 7.68 -9.61
C ASN A 109 -4.14 9.10 -9.08
N TRP A 110 -4.47 10.07 -9.94
CA TRP A 110 -4.72 11.45 -9.52
C TRP A 110 -6.02 11.61 -8.75
N GLU A 111 -7.09 10.94 -9.17
CA GLU A 111 -8.35 10.85 -8.43
C GLU A 111 -8.11 10.32 -7.01
N LEU A 112 -7.39 9.19 -6.91
CA LEU A 112 -7.05 8.58 -5.62
C LEU A 112 -6.21 9.50 -4.74
N LEU A 113 -5.21 10.19 -5.32
CA LEU A 113 -4.34 11.11 -4.61
C LEU A 113 -5.10 12.35 -4.08
N GLY A 114 -6.16 12.79 -4.79
CA GLY A 114 -7.03 13.88 -4.34
C GLY A 114 -7.92 13.51 -3.15
N GLU A 115 -8.17 12.22 -2.93
CA GLU A 115 -9.14 11.71 -1.96
C GLU A 115 -8.48 11.00 -0.75
N MET A 116 -7.18 11.21 -0.54
CA MET A 116 -6.40 10.55 0.51
C MET A 116 -6.95 10.76 1.93
N LYS A 117 -7.62 11.90 2.19
CA LYS A 117 -8.29 12.17 3.47
C LYS A 117 -9.31 11.12 3.86
N GLN A 118 -9.96 10.47 2.88
CA GLN A 118 -10.98 9.46 3.17
C GLN A 118 -10.39 8.24 3.88
N PHE A 119 -9.10 7.93 3.67
CA PHE A 119 -8.41 6.79 4.28
C PHE A 119 -8.18 6.95 5.79
N LYS A 120 -8.28 8.18 6.32
CA LYS A 120 -8.22 8.43 7.76
C LYS A 120 -9.30 7.68 8.55
N ARG A 121 -10.39 7.25 7.89
CA ARG A 121 -11.45 6.43 8.49
C ARG A 121 -10.97 5.10 9.08
N PHE A 122 -9.85 4.56 8.61
CA PHE A 122 -9.30 3.30 9.12
C PHE A 122 -8.60 3.48 10.48
N GLY A 123 -8.28 4.72 10.89
CA GLY A 123 -7.51 4.99 12.09
C GLY A 123 -6.11 4.38 12.05
N ARG A 124 -5.55 4.23 10.84
CA ARG A 124 -4.23 3.64 10.56
C ARG A 124 -3.31 4.66 9.90
N PRO A 125 -1.99 4.55 10.08
CA PRO A 125 -1.05 5.38 9.35
C PRO A 125 -1.16 5.13 7.84
N LEU A 126 -0.89 6.17 7.07
CA LEU A 126 -0.95 6.17 5.62
C LEU A 126 0.44 6.29 5.02
N LEU A 127 0.84 5.30 4.24
CA LEU A 127 2.07 5.31 3.45
C LEU A 127 1.75 5.71 2.02
N ILE A 128 2.48 6.69 1.49
CA ILE A 128 2.32 7.16 0.11
C ILE A 128 3.68 7.14 -0.60
N GLY A 129 3.73 6.47 -1.75
CA GLY A 129 4.89 6.42 -2.65
C GLY A 129 4.55 6.90 -4.05
N VAL A 130 4.73 8.19 -4.33
CA VAL A 130 4.42 8.82 -5.64
C VAL A 130 5.66 9.20 -6.45
N ALA A 131 6.85 9.19 -5.83
CA ALA A 131 8.10 9.54 -6.49
C ALA A 131 8.40 8.62 -7.69
N ASP A 132 8.81 9.22 -8.81
CA ASP A 132 9.12 8.58 -10.11
C ASP A 132 8.06 7.63 -10.70
N LYS A 133 6.82 7.68 -10.22
CA LYS A 133 5.73 6.90 -10.80
C LYS A 133 5.34 7.44 -12.17
N ARG A 134 4.99 6.55 -13.11
CA ARG A 134 4.63 6.91 -14.50
C ARG A 134 3.56 8.02 -14.58
N PHE A 135 2.54 7.98 -13.72
CA PHE A 135 1.43 8.95 -13.73
C PHE A 135 1.84 10.37 -13.33
N THR A 136 2.93 10.54 -12.56
CA THR A 136 3.45 11.87 -12.19
C THR A 136 4.28 12.50 -13.30
N LYS A 137 4.53 11.76 -14.39
CA LYS A 137 5.27 12.22 -15.58
C LYS A 137 4.40 12.23 -16.85
N ASP A 138 3.11 11.92 -16.72
CA ASP A 138 2.19 11.85 -17.84
C ASP A 138 1.79 13.26 -18.31
N PRO A 139 2.22 13.70 -19.50
CA PRO A 139 1.95 15.05 -19.97
C PRO A 139 0.47 15.30 -20.27
N LEU A 140 -0.34 14.24 -20.42
CA LEU A 140 -1.76 14.34 -20.77
C LEU A 140 -2.64 14.68 -19.56
N TYR A 141 -2.18 14.45 -18.33
CA TYR A 141 -2.97 14.65 -17.12
C TYR A 141 -2.19 15.43 -16.06
N ASN A 142 -2.76 16.53 -15.56
CA ASN A 142 -2.08 17.48 -14.65
C ASN A 142 -0.66 17.89 -15.11
N LYS A 143 -0.37 17.79 -16.42
CA LYS A 143 0.93 18.07 -17.06
C LYS A 143 2.14 17.29 -16.50
N GLY A 144 1.92 16.13 -15.85
CA GLY A 144 3.04 15.39 -15.23
C GLY A 144 3.71 16.21 -14.13
N ASP A 145 2.90 16.70 -13.19
CA ASP A 145 3.36 17.56 -12.10
C ASP A 145 3.75 16.75 -10.86
N LEU A 146 5.02 16.31 -10.83
CA LEU A 146 5.58 15.64 -9.65
C LEU A 146 5.49 16.52 -8.39
N GLY A 147 5.68 17.83 -8.51
CA GLY A 147 5.62 18.75 -7.37
C GLY A 147 4.23 18.82 -6.75
N LEU A 148 3.18 18.84 -7.57
CA LEU A 148 1.80 18.73 -7.10
C LEU A 148 1.53 17.37 -6.46
N ALA A 149 2.01 16.28 -7.06
CA ALA A 149 1.82 14.94 -6.51
C ALA A 149 2.48 14.79 -5.13
N GLU A 150 3.72 15.27 -4.98
CA GLU A 150 4.45 15.29 -3.71
C GLU A 150 3.76 16.16 -2.67
N LYS A 151 3.26 17.34 -3.06
CA LYS A 151 2.50 18.21 -2.15
C LYS A 151 1.24 17.54 -1.62
N LEU A 152 0.43 16.95 -2.51
CA LEU A 152 -0.80 16.25 -2.09
C LEU A 152 -0.47 15.05 -1.21
N ALA A 153 0.58 14.30 -1.53
CA ALA A 153 1.05 13.22 -0.68
C ALA A 153 1.47 13.74 0.70
N TRP A 154 2.18 14.87 0.77
CA TRP A 154 2.64 15.47 2.03
C TRP A 154 1.50 15.93 2.95
N ASP A 155 0.38 16.39 2.38
CA ASP A 155 -0.75 16.91 3.16
C ASP A 155 -1.49 15.81 3.95
N ASP A 156 -1.42 14.56 3.50
CA ASP A 156 -2.21 13.45 4.07
C ASP A 156 -1.42 12.19 4.46
N ALA A 157 -0.17 12.02 4.03
CA ALA A 157 0.66 10.86 4.41
C ALA A 157 1.23 10.99 5.83
N ASP A 158 1.27 9.86 6.53
CA ASP A 158 2.09 9.71 7.75
C ASP A 158 3.51 9.23 7.42
N ILE A 159 3.66 8.52 6.29
CA ILE A 159 4.93 7.98 5.80
C ILE A 159 5.04 8.25 4.29
N LEU A 160 6.14 8.87 3.86
CA LEU A 160 6.47 9.02 2.45
C LEU A 160 7.59 8.05 2.06
N ARG A 161 7.36 7.28 0.99
CA ARG A 161 8.37 6.42 0.39
C ARG A 161 8.98 7.09 -0.84
N ILE A 162 10.27 7.41 -0.76
CA ILE A 162 11.06 8.08 -1.80
C ILE A 162 12.28 7.24 -2.19
N HIS A 163 12.98 7.63 -3.28
CA HIS A 163 14.23 7.03 -3.74
C HIS A 163 15.44 7.43 -2.89
#